data_AF-A0A380TIJ1-F1
#
_entry.id   AF-A0A380TIJ1-F1
#
_cell.length_a   1.000
_cell.length_b   1.000
_cell.length_c   1.000
_cell.angle_alpha   90.00
_cell.angle_beta   90.00
_cell.angle_gamma   90.00
#
_symmetry.space_group_name_H-M   'P 1'
#
loop_
_entity.id
_entity.type
_entity.pdbx_description
1 polymer ?
#
loop_
_entity_poly.entity_id
_entity_poly.type
_entity_poly.pdbx_seq_one_letter_code
_entity_poly.pdbx_strand_id
1 'polypeptide(L)'
;MRATAPRRIQGYFSKSRSGVTCSLGFSNREEEHLAVGLWRRRELVLPNGERLRLFDYQMPLKSVRADTGVGKVDLVGRGADSRFAIIELKVAANAEDRRIALIEGLIYAAIVEANLPRIINESAEAHGVTIIPERPKIFVIAPPEYWSNTMAYPNTDEIARLANEIASVIPIEIELLHLRDADVTLGLNGQPPSVRGYAYLSALSEDGEAKTPCRPVGGVGHRDYLAALRQRFWHYRRGAFADAGELFEPRASEDQDPVVFRAGHLHRNLLVPPTARPETISAIQAMIAPADRHRHFGSMQSSQALAQSVFGSLAVLQRMDALAGLAAEDGYPAFFEGSAGYAMTLEHPISALGEPRPTSIDAFFLGPTKVAVEIKFAEETFGRCSRPALTPDKPNYTRDHCDGTFAVQRGRTARCSLSERGIGYWRFIPRIFVWSPDQDHRPCPLGLNYQLVRTVLAACVGDDGTLEIENSHALVIYDARNPAFHTGGDADAQWWATVRALRYPRLLRRVSWQSLAAHLQQFDELRWLTEGVEAKYGISSEMRFP
;
A
#
# COMPACT_ATOMS: atom_id res chain seq x y z
N MET A 1 -36.63 13.29 -13.80
CA MET A 1 -35.68 12.59 -14.67
C MET A 1 -35.90 11.08 -14.74
N ARG A 2 -35.96 10.35 -13.60
CA ARG A 2 -36.12 8.88 -13.58
C ARG A 2 -37.24 8.33 -14.49
N ALA A 3 -38.43 8.95 -14.49
CA ALA A 3 -39.57 8.50 -15.29
C ALA A 3 -39.35 8.61 -16.81
N THR A 4 -38.47 9.50 -17.24
CA THR A 4 -38.16 9.80 -18.65
C THR A 4 -36.70 9.50 -18.99
N ALA A 5 -36.03 8.68 -18.17
CA ALA A 5 -34.63 8.38 -18.35
C ALA A 5 -34.40 7.65 -19.70
N PRO A 6 -33.38 8.03 -20.48
CA PRO A 6 -33.04 7.30 -21.69
C PRO A 6 -32.82 5.82 -21.40
N ARG A 7 -33.36 4.97 -22.28
CA ARG A 7 -33.12 3.53 -22.28
C ARG A 7 -32.28 3.19 -23.49
N ARG A 8 -31.03 2.81 -23.29
CA ARG A 8 -30.13 2.50 -24.40
C ARG A 8 -30.53 1.18 -25.06
N ILE A 9 -30.57 1.14 -26.38
CA ILE A 9 -30.68 -0.13 -27.13
C ILE A 9 -29.31 -0.83 -27.10
N GLN A 10 -28.26 -0.07 -27.39
CA GLN A 10 -26.87 -0.48 -27.22
C GLN A 10 -26.57 -0.68 -25.72
N GLY A 11 -25.75 -1.67 -25.35
CA GLY A 11 -25.35 -1.86 -23.95
C GLY A 11 -24.73 -0.61 -23.31
N TYR A 12 -24.66 -0.60 -21.99
CA TYR A 12 -23.98 0.42 -21.18
C TYR A 12 -22.47 0.17 -21.13
N PHE A 13 -22.03 -1.08 -21.24
CA PHE A 13 -20.61 -1.44 -21.20
C PHE A 13 -20.06 -1.79 -22.58
N SER A 14 -18.86 -1.30 -22.88
CA SER A 14 -18.16 -1.63 -24.11
C SER A 14 -17.35 -2.91 -23.93
N LYS A 15 -17.48 -3.86 -24.87
CA LYS A 15 -16.68 -5.10 -24.88
C LYS A 15 -15.21 -4.87 -25.26
N SER A 16 -14.85 -3.70 -25.79
CA SER A 16 -13.56 -3.47 -26.44
C SER A 16 -12.94 -2.13 -26.07
N ARG A 17 -12.77 -1.85 -24.77
CA ARG A 17 -12.00 -0.67 -24.34
C ARG A 17 -10.51 -0.98 -24.43
N SER A 18 -9.81 -0.30 -25.32
CA SER A 18 -8.35 -0.43 -25.47
C SER A 18 -7.56 0.23 -24.34
N GLY A 19 -8.19 1.14 -23.57
CA GLY A 19 -7.48 2.00 -22.63
C GLY A 19 -6.56 3.02 -23.30
N VAL A 20 -6.62 3.17 -24.62
CA VAL A 20 -5.82 4.12 -25.40
C VAL A 20 -6.71 5.27 -25.85
N THR A 21 -6.37 6.50 -25.46
CA THR A 21 -7.07 7.72 -25.89
C THR A 21 -6.60 8.10 -27.30
N CYS A 22 -7.52 8.57 -28.16
CA CYS A 22 -7.23 8.87 -29.57
C CYS A 22 -6.48 10.20 -29.80
N SER A 23 -5.78 10.73 -28.79
CA SER A 23 -5.06 12.02 -28.89
C SER A 23 -3.70 11.85 -29.57
N LEU A 24 -3.55 12.43 -30.76
CA LEU A 24 -2.26 12.60 -31.43
C LEU A 24 -1.54 13.83 -30.84
N GLY A 25 -0.42 13.62 -30.15
CA GLY A 25 0.54 14.66 -29.73
C GLY A 25 0.10 15.68 -28.67
N PHE A 26 -1.20 15.98 -28.54
CA PHE A 26 -1.76 16.92 -27.55
C PHE A 26 -3.19 16.52 -27.17
N SER A 27 -3.59 16.74 -25.92
CA SER A 27 -4.94 16.47 -25.42
C SER A 27 -5.33 17.53 -24.40
N ASN A 28 -6.50 18.15 -24.58
CA ASN A 28 -7.16 18.95 -23.54
C ASN A 28 -8.12 18.11 -22.69
N ARG A 29 -8.06 16.79 -22.82
CA ARG A 29 -8.95 15.84 -22.13
C ARG A 29 -8.27 15.23 -20.92
N GLU A 30 -7.72 16.07 -20.06
CA GLU A 30 -7.01 15.64 -18.85
C GLU A 30 -7.90 14.75 -17.98
N GLU A 31 -9.19 15.07 -17.87
CA GLU A 31 -10.19 14.30 -17.13
C GLU A 31 -10.39 12.89 -17.71
N GLU A 32 -10.47 12.75 -19.03
CA GLU A 32 -10.56 11.44 -19.70
C GLU A 32 -9.29 10.61 -19.46
N HIS A 33 -8.11 11.24 -19.52
CA HIS A 33 -6.84 10.57 -19.26
C HIS A 33 -6.71 10.14 -17.80
N LEU A 34 -7.14 11.00 -16.86
CA LEU A 34 -7.22 10.68 -15.45
C LEU A 34 -8.17 9.49 -15.22
N ALA A 35 -9.37 9.50 -15.81
CA ALA A 35 -10.31 8.40 -15.71
C ALA A 35 -9.70 7.07 -16.17
N VAL A 36 -9.06 7.06 -17.35
CA VAL A 36 -8.41 5.85 -17.88
C VAL A 36 -7.26 5.39 -16.96
N GLY A 37 -6.43 6.33 -16.51
CA GLY A 37 -5.31 6.03 -15.62
C GLY A 37 -5.76 5.44 -14.27
N LEU A 38 -6.79 6.00 -13.66
CA LEU A 38 -7.39 5.46 -12.43
C LEU A 38 -8.07 4.11 -12.66
N TRP A 39 -8.82 3.94 -13.75
CA TRP A 39 -9.45 2.65 -14.09
C TRP A 39 -8.43 1.52 -14.22
N ARG A 40 -7.25 1.79 -14.80
CA ARG A 40 -6.16 0.81 -14.89
C ARG A 40 -5.62 0.38 -13.53
N ARG A 41 -5.73 1.23 -12.49
CA ARG A 41 -5.39 0.88 -11.10
C ARG A 41 -6.40 -0.05 -10.44
N ARG A 42 -7.59 -0.23 -11.03
CA ARG A 42 -8.69 -1.12 -10.58
C ARG A 42 -9.35 -0.74 -9.26
N GLU A 43 -8.72 0.04 -8.41
CA GLU A 43 -9.30 0.44 -7.13
C GLU A 43 -8.83 1.81 -6.65
N LEU A 44 -9.71 2.46 -5.87
CA LEU A 44 -9.42 3.65 -5.08
C LEU A 44 -9.67 3.35 -3.60
N VAL A 45 -8.95 4.02 -2.72
CA VAL A 45 -9.11 3.85 -1.27
C VAL A 45 -9.90 5.03 -0.70
N LEU A 46 -11.08 4.72 -0.14
CA LEU A 46 -11.97 5.69 0.49
C LEU A 46 -11.41 6.19 1.83
N PRO A 47 -11.84 7.36 2.35
CA PRO A 47 -11.33 7.91 3.61
C PRO A 47 -11.48 6.96 4.80
N ASN A 48 -12.52 6.12 4.82
CA ASN A 48 -12.74 5.12 5.86
C ASN A 48 -11.84 3.86 5.73
N GLY A 49 -11.04 3.75 4.67
CA GLY A 49 -10.18 2.60 4.37
C GLY A 49 -10.82 1.54 3.46
N GLU A 50 -12.11 1.66 3.15
CA GLU A 50 -12.79 0.80 2.19
C GLU A 50 -12.25 1.00 0.77
N ARG A 51 -12.51 0.02 -0.10
CA ARG A 51 -12.09 0.06 -1.50
C ARG A 51 -13.28 0.28 -2.42
N LEU A 52 -13.09 1.23 -3.33
CA LEU A 52 -13.97 1.44 -4.46
C LEU A 52 -13.36 0.74 -5.67
N ARG A 53 -13.90 -0.44 -6.04
CA ARG A 53 -13.39 -1.24 -7.17
C ARG A 53 -13.92 -0.69 -8.47
N LEU A 54 -13.04 -0.21 -9.34
CA LEU A 54 -13.34 0.34 -10.66
C LEU A 54 -13.40 -0.78 -11.69
N PHE A 55 -14.45 -0.79 -12.52
CA PHE A 55 -14.59 -1.82 -13.55
C PHE A 55 -14.88 -1.26 -14.95
N ASP A 56 -15.41 -0.05 -15.08
CA ASP A 56 -15.48 0.65 -16.37
C ASP A 56 -15.23 2.16 -16.22
N TYR A 57 -14.98 2.83 -17.33
CA TYR A 57 -14.80 4.29 -17.43
C TYR A 57 -15.70 4.84 -18.53
N GLN A 58 -15.97 6.15 -18.65
CA GLN A 58 -16.71 6.76 -19.76
C GLN A 58 -17.97 5.96 -20.18
N MET A 59 -18.81 5.59 -19.21
CA MET A 59 -20.00 4.76 -19.42
C MET A 59 -21.11 5.59 -20.09
N PRO A 60 -21.52 5.29 -21.33
CA PRO A 60 -22.50 6.10 -22.05
C PRO A 60 -23.91 5.96 -21.48
N LEU A 61 -24.58 7.11 -21.30
CA LEU A 61 -25.97 7.13 -20.83
C LEU A 61 -27.00 7.56 -21.90
N LYS A 62 -26.58 8.32 -22.92
CA LYS A 62 -27.46 8.68 -24.05
C LYS A 62 -27.95 7.45 -24.80
N SER A 63 -29.23 7.36 -25.15
CA SER A 63 -29.73 6.35 -26.10
C SER A 63 -29.59 6.85 -27.54
N VAL A 64 -29.87 8.13 -27.76
CA VAL A 64 -29.82 8.79 -29.08
C VAL A 64 -29.10 10.13 -29.00
N ARG A 65 -28.70 10.69 -30.15
CA ARG A 65 -28.04 12.01 -30.20
C ARG A 65 -28.90 13.15 -29.66
N ALA A 66 -30.22 13.00 -29.71
CA ALA A 66 -31.19 13.99 -29.24
C ALA A 66 -31.30 14.09 -27.70
N ASP A 67 -30.69 13.16 -26.96
CA ASP A 67 -30.64 13.21 -25.48
C ASP A 67 -29.66 14.30 -25.02
N THR A 68 -30.09 15.56 -25.14
CA THR A 68 -29.33 16.75 -24.71
C THR A 68 -29.16 16.75 -23.19
N GLY A 69 -28.00 17.23 -22.70
CA GLY A 69 -27.69 17.27 -21.26
C GLY A 69 -27.40 15.92 -20.59
N VAL A 70 -27.44 14.79 -21.31
CA VAL A 70 -27.09 13.48 -20.76
C VAL A 70 -25.67 13.10 -21.16
N GLY A 71 -24.71 13.10 -20.25
CA GLY A 71 -23.32 12.80 -20.55
C GLY A 71 -22.95 11.31 -20.60
N LYS A 72 -21.69 11.05 -20.27
CA LYS A 72 -21.16 9.74 -19.93
C LYS A 72 -20.70 9.82 -18.48
N VAL A 73 -20.78 8.73 -17.74
CA VAL A 73 -20.17 8.67 -16.41
C VAL A 73 -18.66 8.48 -16.58
N ASP A 74 -17.83 9.31 -15.96
CA ASP A 74 -16.37 9.23 -16.12
C ASP A 74 -15.79 7.92 -15.64
N LEU A 75 -16.22 7.48 -14.46
CA LEU A 75 -15.81 6.23 -13.85
C LEU A 75 -17.01 5.52 -13.22
N VAL A 76 -17.02 4.20 -13.30
CA VAL A 76 -17.98 3.38 -12.56
C VAL A 76 -17.27 2.28 -11.79
N GLY A 77 -17.79 2.05 -10.60
CA GLY A 77 -17.22 1.10 -9.68
C GLY A 77 -18.24 0.45 -8.77
N ARG A 78 -17.73 -0.28 -7.79
CA ARG A 78 -18.52 -0.96 -6.77
C ARG A 78 -17.88 -0.71 -5.39
N GLY A 79 -18.70 -0.28 -4.44
CA GLY A 79 -18.30 -0.15 -3.04
C GLY A 79 -18.17 -1.50 -2.33
N ALA A 80 -17.69 -1.50 -1.09
CA ALA A 80 -17.59 -2.71 -0.27
C ALA A 80 -18.96 -3.36 0.00
N ASP A 81 -20.01 -2.55 0.10
CA ASP A 81 -21.42 -2.95 0.25
C ASP A 81 -22.06 -3.49 -1.05
N SER A 82 -21.27 -3.65 -2.11
CA SER A 82 -21.73 -4.11 -3.42
C SER A 82 -22.71 -3.19 -4.15
N ARG A 83 -22.89 -1.93 -3.71
CA ARG A 83 -23.68 -0.95 -4.45
C ARG A 83 -22.92 -0.41 -5.65
N PHE A 84 -23.66 -0.06 -6.70
CA PHE A 84 -23.12 0.60 -7.88
C PHE A 84 -22.60 2.00 -7.51
N ALA A 85 -21.43 2.36 -7.98
CA ALA A 85 -20.83 3.66 -7.75
C ALA A 85 -20.68 4.43 -9.06
N ILE A 86 -21.20 5.66 -9.05
CA ILE A 86 -21.08 6.65 -10.12
C ILE A 86 -20.00 7.63 -9.66
N ILE A 87 -18.98 7.82 -10.47
CA ILE A 87 -17.86 8.68 -10.15
C ILE A 87 -17.76 9.76 -11.22
N GLU A 88 -17.99 11.00 -10.80
CA GLU A 88 -17.75 12.21 -11.58
C GLU A 88 -16.36 12.74 -11.23
N LEU A 89 -15.50 12.91 -12.23
CA LEU A 89 -14.14 13.41 -12.02
C LEU A 89 -14.06 14.89 -12.39
N LYS A 90 -13.20 15.64 -11.70
CA LYS A 90 -12.75 16.95 -12.15
C LYS A 90 -11.23 17.06 -12.00
N VAL A 91 -10.61 17.91 -12.82
CA VAL A 91 -9.16 18.19 -12.80
C VAL A 91 -8.86 19.55 -12.19
N ALA A 92 -7.61 19.79 -11.78
CA ALA A 92 -7.19 21.01 -11.10
C ALA A 92 -7.49 22.30 -11.90
N ALA A 93 -7.33 22.25 -13.23
CA ALA A 93 -7.57 23.39 -14.11
C ALA A 93 -9.06 23.65 -14.41
N ASN A 94 -9.97 22.80 -13.93
CA ASN A 94 -11.40 22.97 -14.17
C ASN A 94 -11.93 24.18 -13.35
N ALA A 95 -12.48 25.17 -14.06
CA ALA A 95 -13.04 26.41 -13.50
C ALA A 95 -14.58 26.43 -13.54
N GLU A 96 -15.20 25.29 -13.82
CA GLU A 96 -16.65 25.14 -13.85
C GLU A 96 -17.26 25.36 -12.47
N ASP A 97 -18.54 25.75 -12.45
CA ASP A 97 -19.31 25.83 -11.22
C ASP A 97 -19.40 24.44 -10.57
N ARG A 98 -19.03 24.32 -9.30
CA ARG A 98 -18.96 23.03 -8.60
C ARG A 98 -20.31 22.33 -8.50
N ARG A 99 -21.42 23.08 -8.62
CA ARG A 99 -22.77 22.52 -8.68
C ARG A 99 -22.98 21.70 -9.93
N ILE A 100 -22.29 21.99 -11.04
CA ILE A 100 -22.47 21.26 -12.28
C ILE A 100 -22.02 19.80 -12.09
N ALA A 101 -20.85 19.57 -11.50
CA ALA A 101 -20.39 18.21 -11.17
C ALA A 101 -21.41 17.43 -10.31
N LEU A 102 -21.99 18.09 -9.30
CA LEU A 102 -23.01 17.50 -8.43
C LEU A 102 -24.31 17.20 -9.19
N ILE A 103 -24.75 18.12 -10.05
CA ILE A 103 -25.95 17.97 -10.88
C ILE A 103 -25.74 16.83 -11.89
N GLU A 104 -24.57 16.73 -12.53
CA GLU A 104 -24.21 15.64 -13.44
C GLU A 104 -24.29 14.30 -12.71
N GLY A 105 -23.67 14.17 -11.53
CA GLY A 105 -23.77 12.97 -10.69
C GLY A 105 -25.22 12.57 -10.37
N LEU A 106 -26.08 13.55 -10.02
CA LEU A 106 -27.50 13.31 -9.73
C LEU A 106 -28.29 12.89 -10.98
N ILE A 107 -28.02 13.50 -12.12
CA ILE A 107 -28.60 13.14 -13.42
C ILE A 107 -28.22 11.69 -13.76
N TYR A 108 -26.94 11.34 -13.62
CA TYR A 108 -26.43 10.00 -13.89
C TYR A 108 -27.07 8.97 -12.96
N ALA A 109 -27.17 9.26 -11.67
CA ALA A 109 -27.82 8.39 -10.71
C ALA A 109 -29.29 8.13 -11.05
N ALA A 110 -30.03 9.15 -11.46
CA ALA A 110 -31.43 8.98 -11.86
C ALA A 110 -31.58 8.08 -13.11
N ILE A 111 -30.65 8.18 -14.07
CA ILE A 111 -30.66 7.33 -15.27
C ILE A 111 -30.24 5.90 -14.93
N VAL A 112 -29.18 5.74 -14.13
CA VAL A 112 -28.69 4.42 -13.68
C VAL A 112 -29.76 3.72 -12.86
N GLU A 113 -30.41 4.39 -11.90
CA GLU A 113 -31.49 3.81 -11.11
C GLU A 113 -32.67 3.35 -11.98
N ALA A 114 -33.04 4.12 -13.02
CA ALA A 114 -34.11 3.74 -13.95
C ALA A 114 -33.77 2.50 -14.81
N ASN A 115 -32.48 2.20 -14.97
CA ASN A 115 -31.97 1.13 -15.83
C ASN A 115 -31.21 0.04 -15.05
N LEU A 116 -31.25 0.09 -13.71
CA LEU A 116 -30.37 -0.68 -12.84
C LEU A 116 -30.43 -2.21 -13.07
N PRO A 117 -31.60 -2.86 -13.26
CA PRO A 117 -31.65 -4.29 -13.51
C PRO A 117 -30.82 -4.72 -14.74
N ARG A 118 -30.85 -3.91 -15.80
CA ARG A 118 -30.07 -4.17 -17.00
C ARG A 118 -28.57 -3.92 -16.76
N ILE A 119 -28.23 -2.83 -16.08
CA ILE A 119 -26.84 -2.49 -15.76
C ILE A 119 -26.21 -3.59 -14.88
N ILE A 120 -26.94 -4.14 -13.92
CA ILE A 120 -26.48 -5.26 -13.08
C ILE A 120 -26.15 -6.48 -13.93
N ASN A 121 -27.07 -6.89 -14.81
CA ASN A 121 -26.86 -8.04 -15.69
C ASN A 121 -25.65 -7.84 -16.60
N GLU A 122 -25.55 -6.67 -17.26
CA GLU A 122 -24.42 -6.38 -18.13
C GLU A 122 -23.10 -6.26 -17.36
N SER A 123 -23.10 -5.76 -16.12
CA SER A 123 -21.90 -5.68 -15.27
C SER A 123 -21.40 -7.08 -14.87
N ALA A 124 -22.32 -7.98 -14.53
CA ALA A 124 -21.99 -9.37 -14.23
C ALA A 124 -21.43 -10.09 -15.48
N GLU A 125 -22.07 -9.91 -16.64
CA GLU A 125 -21.65 -10.54 -17.90
C GLU A 125 -20.31 -9.98 -18.43
N ALA A 126 -20.13 -8.66 -18.42
CA ALA A 126 -18.96 -8.01 -19.01
C ALA A 126 -17.74 -7.97 -18.07
N HIS A 127 -17.97 -7.93 -16.75
CA HIS A 127 -16.92 -7.65 -15.78
C HIS A 127 -16.87 -8.65 -14.61
N GLY A 128 -17.80 -9.61 -14.51
CA GLY A 128 -17.87 -10.54 -13.38
C GLY A 128 -18.17 -9.84 -12.05
N VAL A 129 -18.81 -8.67 -12.07
CA VAL A 129 -19.07 -7.85 -10.89
C VAL A 129 -20.50 -8.04 -10.41
N THR A 130 -20.65 -8.52 -9.17
CA THR A 130 -21.95 -8.62 -8.49
C THR A 130 -22.33 -7.27 -7.88
N ILE A 131 -23.45 -6.71 -8.32
CA ILE A 131 -24.03 -5.46 -7.79
C ILE A 131 -25.41 -5.75 -7.22
N ILE A 132 -25.73 -5.19 -6.05
CA ILE A 132 -27.06 -5.30 -5.44
C ILE A 132 -28.03 -4.26 -6.05
N PRO A 133 -29.34 -4.57 -6.16
CA PRO A 133 -30.34 -3.70 -6.80
C PRO A 133 -30.78 -2.52 -5.91
N GLU A 134 -29.82 -1.83 -5.31
CA GLU A 134 -30.03 -0.62 -4.52
C GLU A 134 -29.62 0.64 -5.27
N ARG A 135 -30.04 1.80 -4.75
CA ARG A 135 -29.67 3.09 -5.36
C ARG A 135 -28.15 3.25 -5.46
N PRO A 136 -27.63 3.78 -6.58
CA PRO A 136 -26.21 4.00 -6.73
C PRO A 136 -25.70 5.04 -5.71
N LYS A 137 -24.40 4.97 -5.41
CA LYS A 137 -23.67 6.03 -4.71
C LYS A 137 -23.10 7.01 -5.72
N ILE A 138 -23.03 8.29 -5.36
CA ILE A 138 -22.40 9.33 -6.16
C ILE A 138 -21.09 9.74 -5.47
N PHE A 139 -20.00 9.70 -6.22
CA PHE A 139 -18.72 10.25 -5.82
C PHE A 139 -18.37 11.40 -6.76
N VAL A 140 -18.15 12.60 -6.22
CA VAL A 140 -17.52 13.70 -6.96
C VAL A 140 -16.07 13.78 -6.48
N ILE A 141 -15.14 13.42 -7.35
CA ILE A 141 -13.73 13.27 -7.01
C ILE A 141 -12.91 14.29 -7.80
N ALA A 142 -12.13 15.10 -7.08
CA ALA A 142 -11.28 16.10 -7.71
C ALA A 142 -10.01 16.35 -6.88
N PRO A 143 -8.91 16.84 -7.48
CA PRO A 143 -7.70 17.15 -6.73
C PRO A 143 -7.91 18.36 -5.80
N PRO A 144 -7.08 18.54 -4.73
CA PRO A 144 -7.24 19.64 -3.77
C PRO A 144 -7.32 21.04 -4.37
N GLU A 145 -6.66 21.27 -5.51
CA GLU A 145 -6.64 22.53 -6.25
C GLU A 145 -8.03 22.89 -6.79
N TYR A 146 -8.80 21.90 -7.25
CA TYR A 146 -10.17 22.13 -7.71
C TYR A 146 -11.07 22.60 -6.57
N TRP A 147 -10.91 22.03 -5.38
CA TRP A 147 -11.70 22.41 -4.19
C TRP A 147 -11.25 23.74 -3.59
N SER A 148 -9.95 24.04 -3.62
CA SER A 148 -9.41 25.28 -3.04
C SER A 148 -9.45 26.49 -3.98
N ASN A 149 -9.83 26.31 -5.25
CA ASN A 149 -9.96 27.41 -6.21
C ASN A 149 -10.98 28.47 -5.73
N THR A 150 -10.49 29.63 -5.32
CA THR A 150 -11.32 30.73 -4.79
C THR A 150 -12.18 31.41 -5.86
N MET A 151 -11.86 31.21 -7.15
CA MET A 151 -12.65 31.76 -8.26
C MET A 151 -13.85 30.86 -8.62
N ALA A 152 -13.82 29.60 -8.20
CA ALA A 152 -14.92 28.68 -8.45
C ALA A 152 -16.02 28.84 -7.39
N TYR A 153 -17.26 28.88 -7.85
CA TYR A 153 -18.47 28.96 -7.04
C TYR A 153 -19.23 27.64 -7.08
N PRO A 154 -19.94 27.25 -6.01
CA PRO A 154 -19.83 27.76 -4.64
C PRO A 154 -18.54 27.26 -3.98
N ASN A 155 -18.17 27.81 -2.81
CA ASN A 155 -16.98 27.33 -2.09
C ASN A 155 -17.17 25.91 -1.54
N THR A 156 -16.09 25.30 -1.01
CA THR A 156 -16.09 23.90 -0.52
C THR A 156 -17.14 23.64 0.57
N ASP A 157 -17.29 24.54 1.54
CA ASP A 157 -18.25 24.36 2.64
C ASP A 157 -19.70 24.47 2.14
N GLU A 158 -19.94 25.40 1.22
CA GLU A 158 -21.25 25.60 0.58
C GLU A 158 -21.66 24.39 -0.27
N ILE A 159 -20.76 23.84 -1.10
CA ILE A 159 -21.07 22.66 -1.91
C ILE A 159 -21.28 21.41 -1.04
N ALA A 160 -20.49 21.25 0.03
CA ALA A 160 -20.65 20.16 0.98
C ALA A 160 -21.99 20.25 1.71
N ARG A 161 -22.39 21.46 2.15
CA ARG A 161 -23.71 21.69 2.74
C ARG A 161 -24.83 21.37 1.76
N LEU A 162 -24.73 21.83 0.52
CA LEU A 162 -25.72 21.54 -0.51
C LEU A 162 -25.86 20.04 -0.79
N ALA A 163 -24.74 19.30 -0.88
CA ALA A 163 -24.76 17.86 -1.06
C ALA A 163 -25.48 17.14 0.10
N ASN A 164 -25.23 17.56 1.34
CA ASN A 164 -25.91 17.02 2.52
C ASN A 164 -27.42 17.34 2.54
N GLU A 165 -27.79 18.57 2.19
CA GLU A 165 -29.21 18.97 2.05
C GLU A 165 -29.92 18.10 1.01
N ILE A 166 -29.30 17.89 -0.16
CA ILE A 166 -29.86 17.02 -1.21
C ILE A 166 -29.99 15.59 -0.73
N ALA A 167 -28.96 15.02 -0.09
CA ALA A 167 -28.98 13.65 0.44
C ALA A 167 -30.06 13.45 1.53
N SER A 168 -30.45 14.52 2.24
CA SER A 168 -31.53 14.47 3.23
C SER A 168 -32.93 14.43 2.59
N VAL A 169 -33.10 15.00 1.39
CA VAL A 169 -34.39 15.07 0.68
C VAL A 169 -34.54 13.90 -0.28
N ILE A 170 -33.45 13.53 -0.95
CA ILE A 170 -33.36 12.42 -1.88
C ILE A 170 -32.47 11.39 -1.19
N PRO A 171 -32.99 10.23 -0.75
CA PRO A 171 -32.16 9.23 -0.06
C PRO A 171 -31.19 8.59 -1.07
N ILE A 172 -30.09 9.29 -1.31
CA ILE A 172 -28.97 8.95 -2.15
C ILE A 172 -27.71 9.38 -1.40
N GLU A 173 -26.68 8.54 -1.50
CA GLU A 173 -25.40 8.78 -0.85
C GLU A 173 -24.51 9.57 -1.79
N ILE A 174 -24.02 10.71 -1.31
CA ILE A 174 -23.18 11.64 -2.06
C ILE A 174 -21.91 11.86 -1.26
N GLU A 175 -20.78 11.55 -1.86
CA GLU A 175 -19.46 11.81 -1.30
C GLU A 175 -18.70 12.78 -2.18
N LEU A 176 -18.26 13.89 -1.60
CA LEU A 176 -17.35 14.83 -2.23
C LEU A 176 -15.95 14.58 -1.67
N LEU A 177 -14.98 14.26 -2.53
CA LEU A 177 -13.68 13.73 -2.11
C LEU A 177 -12.51 14.41 -2.82
N HIS A 178 -11.40 14.55 -2.09
CA HIS A 178 -10.11 14.92 -2.66
C HIS A 178 -9.45 13.68 -3.25
N LEU A 179 -8.98 13.76 -4.50
CA LEU A 179 -8.00 12.82 -5.05
C LEU A 179 -6.59 13.31 -4.71
N ARG A 180 -5.86 12.55 -3.89
CA ARG A 180 -4.50 12.89 -3.49
C ARG A 180 -3.49 11.91 -4.07
N ASP A 181 -2.28 12.41 -4.29
CA ASP A 181 -1.13 11.62 -4.76
C ASP A 181 -1.45 10.84 -6.04
N ALA A 182 -1.94 11.55 -7.06
CA ALA A 182 -2.26 11.01 -8.37
C ALA A 182 -1.56 11.84 -9.45
N ASP A 183 -0.35 11.41 -9.82
CA ASP A 183 0.42 12.01 -10.91
C ASP A 183 0.02 11.36 -12.24
N VAL A 184 -0.64 12.12 -13.11
CA VAL A 184 -1.20 11.63 -14.36
C VAL A 184 -0.17 11.78 -15.48
N THR A 185 0.25 10.66 -16.06
CA THR A 185 0.92 10.65 -17.36
C THR A 185 -0.13 10.52 -18.46
N LEU A 186 -0.18 11.51 -19.35
CA LEU A 186 -1.09 11.51 -20.48
C LEU A 186 -0.75 10.37 -21.47
N GLY A 187 -1.77 9.67 -21.93
CA GLY A 187 -1.66 8.67 -22.99
C GLY A 187 -1.56 9.32 -24.36
N LEU A 188 -0.36 9.38 -24.92
CA LEU A 188 -0.10 9.96 -26.24
C LEU A 188 0.56 8.91 -27.14
N ASN A 189 0.39 9.05 -28.45
CA ASN A 189 1.07 8.22 -29.46
C ASN A 189 0.82 6.71 -29.28
N GLY A 190 -0.43 6.35 -28.99
CA GLY A 190 -0.83 4.95 -28.81
C GLY A 190 -0.48 4.36 -27.44
N GLN A 191 0.19 5.11 -26.57
CA GLN A 191 0.39 4.71 -25.18
C GLN A 191 -0.86 5.05 -24.35
N PRO A 192 -1.28 4.14 -23.45
CA PRO A 192 -2.39 4.42 -22.57
C PRO A 192 -1.99 5.41 -21.46
N PRO A 193 -2.92 6.23 -20.96
CA PRO A 193 -2.70 7.04 -19.77
C PRO A 193 -2.36 6.18 -18.55
N SER A 194 -1.58 6.72 -17.61
CA SER A 194 -1.26 6.07 -16.34
C SER A 194 -1.28 7.05 -15.18
N VAL A 195 -1.58 6.55 -13.99
CA VAL A 195 -1.53 7.34 -12.74
C VAL A 195 -0.48 6.73 -11.81
N ARG A 196 0.52 7.53 -11.45
CA ARG A 196 1.50 7.24 -10.40
C ARG A 196 1.06 7.84 -9.07
N GLY A 197 1.64 7.33 -7.98
CA GLY A 197 1.20 7.60 -6.61
C GLY A 197 0.09 6.65 -6.17
N TYR A 198 -0.35 6.82 -4.93
CA TYR A 198 -1.37 5.98 -4.31
C TYR A 198 -2.78 6.26 -4.81
N ALA A 199 -3.04 7.46 -5.35
CA ALA A 199 -4.35 7.90 -5.82
C ALA A 199 -5.45 7.65 -4.78
N TYR A 200 -5.22 8.04 -3.53
CA TYR A 200 -6.15 7.80 -2.43
C TYR A 200 -7.12 8.97 -2.26
N LEU A 201 -8.27 8.67 -1.67
CA LEU A 201 -9.32 9.65 -1.42
C LEU A 201 -9.31 10.12 0.04
N SER A 202 -9.52 11.42 0.25
CA SER A 202 -9.76 12.02 1.57
C SER A 202 -11.04 12.85 1.58
N ALA A 203 -11.65 13.03 2.74
CA ALA A 203 -12.84 13.87 2.87
C ALA A 203 -12.51 15.36 2.65
N LEU A 204 -13.50 16.16 2.24
CA LEU A 204 -13.34 17.61 2.09
C LEU A 204 -13.01 18.33 3.40
N SER A 205 -13.57 17.85 4.51
CA SER A 205 -13.46 18.49 5.83
C SER A 205 -12.22 18.08 6.62
N GLU A 206 -11.38 17.19 6.08
CA GLU A 206 -10.16 16.76 6.75
C GLU A 206 -9.06 17.81 6.56
N ASP A 207 -9.06 18.82 7.44
CA ASP A 207 -7.87 19.61 7.78
C ASP A 207 -6.89 18.72 8.56
N GLY A 208 -6.28 17.74 7.89
CA GLY A 208 -5.08 17.03 8.35
C GLY A 208 -5.24 15.99 9.48
N GLU A 209 -6.38 15.88 10.16
CA GLU A 209 -6.59 14.82 11.16
C GLU A 209 -7.07 13.52 10.50
N ALA A 210 -6.13 12.70 10.02
CA ALA A 210 -6.42 11.35 9.58
C ALA A 210 -7.08 10.56 10.72
N LYS A 211 -8.38 10.28 10.61
CA LYS A 211 -9.08 9.42 11.57
C LYS A 211 -8.40 8.05 11.57
N THR A 212 -7.98 7.60 12.75
CA THR A 212 -7.42 6.26 12.91
C THR A 212 -8.51 5.26 12.51
N PRO A 213 -8.28 4.38 11.51
CA PRO A 213 -9.30 3.44 11.06
C PRO A 213 -9.81 2.59 12.23
N CYS A 214 -11.11 2.33 12.26
CA CYS A 214 -11.73 1.41 13.21
C CYS A 214 -11.04 0.03 13.12
N ARG A 215 -10.79 -0.56 14.29
CA ARG A 215 -10.05 -1.83 14.44
C ARG A 215 -10.70 -2.92 13.58
N PRO A 216 -9.96 -3.54 12.64
CA PRO A 216 -10.53 -4.61 11.84
C PRO A 216 -10.84 -5.87 12.66
N VAL A 217 -11.81 -6.64 12.18
CA VAL A 217 -12.18 -7.95 12.73
C VAL A 217 -11.28 -9.01 12.08
N GLY A 218 -10.00 -9.04 12.45
CA GLY A 218 -9.04 -10.05 11.99
C GLY A 218 -8.93 -11.22 12.97
N GLY A 219 -9.11 -12.46 12.50
CA GLY A 219 -8.82 -13.62 13.35
C GLY A 219 -8.83 -14.99 12.68
N VAL A 220 -9.70 -15.20 11.67
CA VAL A 220 -9.82 -16.52 11.03
C VAL A 220 -8.81 -16.70 9.90
N GLY A 221 -8.73 -15.75 8.96
CA GLY A 221 -7.88 -15.89 7.78
C GLY A 221 -6.38 -15.99 8.07
N HIS A 222 -5.85 -15.27 9.07
CA HIS A 222 -4.41 -15.29 9.35
C HIS A 222 -3.92 -16.64 9.90
N ARG A 223 -4.76 -17.31 10.70
CA ARG A 223 -4.45 -18.65 11.22
C ARG A 223 -4.33 -19.65 10.08
N ASP A 224 -5.27 -19.62 9.13
CA ASP A 224 -5.28 -20.53 7.97
C ASP A 224 -4.08 -20.27 7.06
N TYR A 225 -3.73 -19.00 6.86
CA TYR A 225 -2.51 -18.59 6.16
C TYR A 225 -1.24 -19.18 6.83
N LEU A 226 -1.09 -19.02 8.15
CA LEU A 226 0.07 -19.57 8.86
C LEU A 226 0.11 -21.11 8.83
N ALA A 227 -1.05 -21.77 8.92
CA ALA A 227 -1.14 -23.22 8.83
C ALA A 227 -0.70 -23.73 7.45
N ALA A 228 -1.21 -23.13 6.37
CA ALA A 228 -0.80 -23.45 5.00
C ALA A 228 0.71 -23.21 4.78
N LEU A 229 1.23 -22.13 5.37
CA LEU A 229 2.65 -21.81 5.27
C LEU A 229 3.53 -22.82 6.02
N ARG A 230 3.12 -23.26 7.23
CA ARG A 230 3.83 -24.30 8.00
C ARG A 230 3.81 -25.64 7.29
N GLN A 231 2.67 -26.06 6.76
CA GLN A 231 2.56 -27.29 5.98
C GLN A 231 3.56 -27.29 4.81
N ARG A 232 3.72 -26.14 4.14
CA ARG A 232 4.71 -25.98 3.08
C ARG A 232 6.15 -26.12 3.58
N PHE A 233 6.50 -25.54 4.72
CA PHE A 233 7.85 -25.72 5.30
C PHE A 233 8.15 -27.17 5.62
N TRP A 234 7.18 -27.92 6.14
CA TRP A 234 7.35 -29.35 6.40
C TRP A 234 7.48 -30.17 5.12
N HIS A 235 6.71 -29.83 4.08
CA HIS A 235 6.88 -30.42 2.76
C HIS A 235 8.28 -30.14 2.19
N TYR A 236 8.74 -28.88 2.25
CA TYR A 236 10.08 -28.50 1.81
C TYR A 236 11.17 -29.22 2.62
N ARG A 237 11.03 -29.31 3.95
CA ARG A 237 11.94 -30.05 4.83
C ARG A 237 12.09 -31.50 4.37
N ARG A 238 10.98 -32.20 4.10
CA ARG A 238 11.02 -33.60 3.63
C ARG A 238 11.75 -33.74 2.29
N GLY A 239 11.51 -32.82 1.36
CA GLY A 239 12.13 -32.88 0.03
C GLY A 239 13.62 -32.53 0.04
N ALA A 240 13.99 -31.43 0.71
CA ALA A 240 15.34 -30.88 0.67
C ALA A 240 16.29 -31.46 1.73
N PHE A 241 15.76 -32.05 2.80
CA PHE A 241 16.52 -32.56 3.95
C PHE A 241 16.04 -33.94 4.40
N ALA A 242 15.70 -34.80 3.44
CA ALA A 242 15.37 -36.20 3.71
C ALA A 242 16.45 -36.83 4.62
N ASP A 243 16.00 -37.54 5.67
CA ASP A 243 16.83 -38.22 6.67
C ASP A 243 17.74 -37.33 7.56
N ALA A 244 17.74 -36.02 7.39
CA ALA A 244 18.58 -35.09 8.17
C ALA A 244 17.85 -34.53 9.41
N GLY A 245 17.20 -35.41 10.17
CA GLY A 245 16.38 -35.04 11.34
C GLY A 245 17.17 -34.30 12.43
N GLU A 246 18.45 -34.60 12.56
CA GLU A 246 19.40 -34.00 13.52
C GLU A 246 19.65 -32.50 13.29
N LEU A 247 19.37 -31.98 12.08
CA LEU A 247 19.53 -30.56 11.77
C LEU A 247 18.47 -29.67 12.44
N PHE A 248 17.34 -30.26 12.86
CA PHE A 248 16.15 -29.56 13.31
C PHE A 248 15.88 -29.72 14.80
N GLU A 249 15.14 -28.78 15.37
CA GLU A 249 14.67 -28.89 16.76
C GLU A 249 13.66 -30.05 16.91
N PRO A 250 13.86 -30.98 17.87
CA PRO A 250 13.07 -32.21 17.96
C PRO A 250 11.64 -32.01 18.45
N ARG A 251 11.29 -30.80 18.91
CA ARG A 251 10.01 -30.51 19.58
C ARG A 251 8.96 -29.88 18.66
N ALA A 252 9.29 -29.58 17.41
CA ALA A 252 8.35 -28.95 16.49
C ALA A 252 7.32 -29.98 15.99
N SER A 253 6.04 -29.67 16.17
CA SER A 253 4.93 -30.46 15.61
C SER A 253 4.58 -30.00 14.20
N GLU A 254 4.34 -30.94 13.28
CA GLU A 254 4.12 -30.66 11.85
C GLU A 254 2.94 -29.71 11.58
N ASP A 255 1.88 -29.81 12.38
CA ASP A 255 0.66 -29.02 12.18
C ASP A 255 0.63 -27.71 12.98
N GLN A 256 1.54 -27.54 13.95
CA GLN A 256 1.48 -26.43 14.90
C GLN A 256 2.67 -25.49 14.81
N ASP A 257 3.86 -26.01 14.51
CA ASP A 257 5.10 -25.26 14.61
C ASP A 257 5.77 -25.08 13.25
N PRO A 258 6.46 -23.94 13.03
CA PRO A 258 7.37 -23.84 11.90
C PRO A 258 8.54 -24.81 12.04
N VAL A 259 9.13 -25.19 10.91
CA VAL A 259 10.40 -25.93 10.90
C VAL A 259 11.51 -24.99 11.39
N VAL A 260 12.24 -25.40 12.44
CA VAL A 260 13.34 -24.64 13.04
C VAL A 260 14.64 -25.43 13.00
N PHE A 261 15.68 -24.83 12.42
CA PHE A 261 17.05 -25.36 12.45
C PHE A 261 17.69 -25.15 13.82
N ARG A 262 18.48 -26.13 14.28
CA ARG A 262 19.31 -25.99 15.49
C ARG A 262 20.35 -24.88 15.32
N ALA A 263 20.84 -24.35 16.44
CA ALA A 263 21.84 -23.27 16.46
C ALA A 263 23.09 -23.53 15.58
N GLY A 264 23.58 -24.76 15.50
CA GLY A 264 24.72 -25.12 14.64
C GLY A 264 24.42 -25.18 13.13
N HIS A 265 23.14 -25.16 12.76
CA HIS A 265 22.66 -25.37 11.38
C HIS A 265 21.82 -24.21 10.84
N LEU A 266 21.80 -23.07 11.54
CA LEU A 266 21.03 -21.88 11.13
C LEU A 266 21.30 -21.43 9.68
N HIS A 267 22.53 -21.58 9.21
CA HIS A 267 22.93 -21.21 7.84
C HIS A 267 22.20 -22.03 6.75
N ARG A 268 21.70 -23.23 7.09
CA ARG A 268 20.91 -24.08 6.18
C ARG A 268 19.50 -23.56 5.97
N ASN A 269 19.08 -22.53 6.73
CA ASN A 269 17.84 -21.83 6.47
C ASN A 269 17.96 -20.86 5.26
N LEU A 270 19.15 -20.63 4.72
CA LEU A 270 19.34 -19.78 3.55
C LEU A 270 19.18 -20.59 2.25
N LEU A 271 18.58 -19.98 1.23
CA LEU A 271 18.67 -20.47 -0.15
C LEU A 271 19.99 -19.97 -0.73
N VAL A 272 20.78 -20.89 -1.31
CA VAL A 272 22.05 -20.58 -1.97
C VAL A 272 22.08 -21.27 -3.34
N PRO A 273 22.84 -20.77 -4.33
CA PRO A 273 22.87 -21.40 -5.64
C PRO A 273 23.39 -22.85 -5.52
N PRO A 274 22.72 -23.83 -6.15
CA PRO A 274 23.03 -25.26 -5.95
C PRO A 274 24.43 -25.65 -6.44
N THR A 275 24.98 -24.90 -7.40
CA THR A 275 26.31 -25.10 -7.97
C THR A 275 27.31 -24.03 -7.53
N ALA A 276 26.96 -23.22 -6.52
CA ALA A 276 27.86 -22.18 -6.01
C ALA A 276 29.12 -22.79 -5.39
N ARG A 277 30.26 -22.14 -5.62
CA ARG A 277 31.50 -22.47 -4.93
C ARG A 277 31.37 -22.19 -3.43
N PRO A 278 32.11 -22.90 -2.56
CA PRO A 278 32.08 -22.68 -1.11
C PRO A 278 32.27 -21.23 -0.70
N GLU A 279 33.14 -20.48 -1.39
CA GLU A 279 33.42 -19.07 -1.09
C GLU A 279 32.18 -18.19 -1.32
N THR A 280 31.41 -18.47 -2.38
CA THR A 280 30.15 -17.77 -2.69
C THR A 280 29.10 -18.08 -1.62
N ILE A 281 28.98 -19.35 -1.20
CA ILE A 281 28.05 -19.76 -0.14
C ILE A 281 28.42 -19.06 1.18
N SER A 282 29.71 -19.08 1.56
CA SER A 282 30.21 -18.41 2.76
C SER A 282 29.98 -16.90 2.71
N ALA A 283 30.18 -16.27 1.55
CA ALA A 283 29.90 -14.84 1.37
C ALA A 283 28.42 -14.52 1.59
N ILE A 284 27.49 -15.30 1.02
CA ILE A 284 26.04 -15.12 1.24
C ILE A 284 25.71 -15.27 2.73
N GLN A 285 26.24 -16.31 3.38
CA GLN A 285 26.03 -16.55 4.81
C GLN A 285 26.59 -15.44 5.70
N ALA A 286 27.67 -14.79 5.28
CA ALA A 286 28.34 -13.70 6.00
C ALA A 286 27.65 -12.34 5.83
N MET A 287 26.68 -12.19 4.91
CA MET A 287 25.94 -10.93 4.71
C MET A 287 25.21 -10.43 5.96
N ILE A 288 24.82 -11.34 6.86
CA ILE A 288 24.35 -11.01 8.21
C ILE A 288 25.23 -11.75 9.21
N ALA A 289 25.95 -10.99 10.03
CA ALA A 289 26.82 -11.55 11.05
C ALA A 289 26.00 -12.31 12.11
N PRO A 290 26.53 -13.40 12.71
CA PRO A 290 25.79 -14.17 13.69
C PRO A 290 25.22 -13.37 14.88
N ALA A 291 25.89 -12.29 15.29
CA ALA A 291 25.45 -11.42 16.38
C ALA A 291 24.23 -10.55 16.02
N ASP A 292 24.02 -10.30 14.73
CA ASP A 292 22.93 -9.49 14.20
C ASP A 292 21.74 -10.35 13.74
N ARG A 293 21.89 -11.68 13.80
CA ARG A 293 20.78 -12.60 13.53
C ARG A 293 19.80 -12.55 14.68
N HIS A 294 18.53 -12.30 14.36
CA HIS A 294 17.49 -12.37 15.39
C HIS A 294 17.29 -13.81 15.87
N ARG A 295 16.72 -13.96 17.06
CA ARG A 295 16.54 -15.28 17.71
C ARG A 295 15.72 -16.29 16.90
N HIS A 296 14.89 -15.82 15.96
CA HIS A 296 14.07 -16.68 15.11
C HIS A 296 14.70 -16.94 13.73
N PHE A 297 15.95 -16.53 13.49
CA PHE A 297 16.62 -16.72 12.20
C PHE A 297 16.64 -18.18 11.74
N GLY A 298 16.68 -19.15 12.67
CA GLY A 298 16.60 -20.58 12.35
C GLY A 298 15.23 -21.09 11.92
N SER A 299 14.17 -20.32 12.15
CA SER A 299 12.82 -20.69 11.72
C SER A 299 12.65 -20.46 10.23
N MET A 300 12.05 -21.39 9.50
CA MET A 300 11.66 -21.17 8.10
C MET A 300 10.63 -20.04 7.95
N GLN A 301 9.99 -19.57 9.04
CA GLN A 301 9.16 -18.35 9.06
C GLN A 301 9.96 -17.04 9.16
N SER A 302 11.28 -17.09 9.23
CA SER A 302 12.13 -15.91 9.40
C SER A 302 12.14 -15.02 8.15
N SER A 303 11.61 -13.80 8.28
CA SER A 303 11.74 -12.71 7.30
C SER A 303 13.21 -12.38 7.04
N GLN A 304 14.06 -12.31 8.07
CA GLN A 304 15.51 -12.07 7.91
C GLN A 304 16.23 -13.16 7.09
N ALA A 305 15.85 -14.44 7.25
CA ALA A 305 16.47 -15.51 6.47
C ALA A 305 15.99 -15.48 5.00
N LEU A 306 14.72 -15.15 4.76
CA LEU A 306 14.19 -14.91 3.42
C LEU A 306 14.89 -13.71 2.76
N ALA A 307 15.02 -12.60 3.48
CA ALA A 307 15.72 -11.39 3.05
C ALA A 307 17.16 -11.70 2.63
N GLN A 308 17.93 -12.40 3.48
CA GLN A 308 19.31 -12.76 3.20
C GLN A 308 19.42 -13.74 2.04
N SER A 309 18.47 -14.67 1.90
CA SER A 309 18.43 -15.59 0.75
C SER A 309 18.27 -14.85 -0.57
N VAL A 310 17.44 -13.80 -0.61
CA VAL A 310 17.19 -13.02 -1.83
C VAL A 310 18.28 -11.96 -2.01
N PHE A 311 18.31 -10.94 -1.15
CA PHE A 311 19.20 -9.78 -1.31
C PHE A 311 20.67 -10.12 -1.07
N GLY A 312 20.97 -11.01 -0.13
CA GLY A 312 22.34 -11.47 0.09
C GLY A 312 22.90 -12.19 -1.14
N SER A 313 22.09 -13.03 -1.78
CA SER A 313 22.47 -13.69 -3.03
C SER A 313 22.64 -12.70 -4.18
N LEU A 314 21.70 -11.76 -4.38
CA LEU A 314 21.82 -10.75 -5.42
C LEU A 314 23.09 -9.90 -5.26
N ALA A 315 23.42 -9.48 -4.03
CA ALA A 315 24.62 -8.69 -3.80
C ALA A 315 25.90 -9.47 -4.04
N VAL A 316 26.02 -10.68 -3.49
CA VAL A 316 27.23 -11.52 -3.65
C VAL A 316 27.45 -11.95 -5.10
N LEU A 317 26.36 -12.19 -5.85
CA LEU A 317 26.43 -12.53 -7.27
C LEU A 317 26.55 -11.30 -8.18
N GLN A 318 26.61 -10.08 -7.62
CA GLN A 318 26.64 -8.81 -8.35
C GLN A 318 25.45 -8.63 -9.31
N ARG A 319 24.27 -9.10 -8.88
CA ARG A 319 23.01 -9.08 -9.63
C ARG A 319 21.99 -8.08 -9.11
N MET A 320 22.45 -6.98 -8.54
CA MET A 320 21.59 -5.89 -8.08
C MET A 320 20.85 -5.20 -9.24
N ASP A 321 21.37 -5.29 -10.46
CA ASP A 321 20.69 -4.87 -11.70
C ASP A 321 19.33 -5.55 -11.89
N ALA A 322 19.16 -6.78 -11.37
CA ALA A 322 17.89 -7.52 -11.47
C ALA A 322 16.75 -6.91 -10.63
N LEU A 323 17.02 -5.87 -9.84
CA LEU A 323 15.99 -5.10 -9.12
C LEU A 323 15.53 -3.86 -9.90
N ALA A 324 16.25 -3.47 -10.95
CA ALA A 324 15.95 -2.30 -11.75
C ALA A 324 14.67 -2.53 -12.59
N GLY A 325 13.81 -1.50 -12.65
CA GLY A 325 12.57 -1.57 -13.41
C GLY A 325 11.41 -2.29 -12.71
N LEU A 326 11.62 -2.88 -11.53
CA LEU A 326 10.52 -3.32 -10.67
C LEU A 326 9.73 -2.10 -10.17
N ALA A 327 8.46 -2.02 -10.53
CA ALA A 327 7.55 -1.00 -10.02
C ALA A 327 6.96 -1.41 -8.66
N ALA A 328 6.85 -0.44 -7.75
CA ALA A 328 6.03 -0.52 -6.56
C ALA A 328 4.54 -0.35 -6.90
N GLU A 329 3.65 -0.60 -5.95
CA GLU A 329 2.19 -0.52 -6.15
C GLU A 329 1.66 0.89 -6.43
N ASP A 330 2.43 1.91 -6.09
CA ASP A 330 2.15 3.30 -6.47
C ASP A 330 2.62 3.63 -7.90
N GLY A 331 3.27 2.69 -8.59
CA GLY A 331 3.80 2.86 -9.95
C GLY A 331 5.15 3.57 -10.04
N TYR A 332 5.74 3.96 -8.91
CA TYR A 332 7.13 4.43 -8.85
C TYR A 332 8.10 3.23 -8.84
N PRO A 333 9.40 3.42 -9.17
CA PRO A 333 10.40 2.36 -9.01
C PRO A 333 10.46 1.87 -7.55
N ALA A 334 10.46 0.55 -7.33
CA ALA A 334 10.56 -0.01 -5.98
C ALA A 334 11.94 0.25 -5.36
N PHE A 335 13.00 0.13 -6.16
CA PHE A 335 14.40 0.35 -5.73
C PHE A 335 15.02 1.54 -6.44
N PHE A 336 15.54 1.32 -7.65
CA PHE A 336 16.25 2.31 -8.46
C PHE A 336 16.00 2.04 -9.95
N GLU A 337 16.27 3.03 -10.80
CA GLU A 337 16.18 2.86 -12.26
C GLU A 337 17.39 2.08 -12.82
N GLY A 338 18.53 2.13 -12.14
CA GLY A 338 19.72 1.36 -12.45
C GLY A 338 20.58 1.13 -11.20
N SER A 339 21.29 0.01 -11.13
CA SER A 339 22.06 -0.40 -9.95
C SER A 339 23.44 0.23 -9.83
N ALA A 340 23.90 0.95 -10.86
CA ALA A 340 25.21 1.57 -10.87
C ALA A 340 25.36 2.59 -9.72
N GLY A 341 26.41 2.43 -8.92
CA GLY A 341 26.71 3.31 -7.78
C GLY A 341 25.94 2.99 -6.50
N TYR A 342 25.15 1.91 -6.46
CA TYR A 342 24.51 1.45 -5.23
C TYR A 342 25.37 0.42 -4.49
N ALA A 343 25.44 0.59 -3.17
CA ALA A 343 25.85 -0.42 -2.21
C ALA A 343 24.62 -0.93 -1.46
N MET A 344 24.61 -2.21 -1.07
CA MET A 344 23.55 -2.82 -0.28
C MET A 344 24.13 -3.43 1.00
N THR A 345 23.47 -3.18 2.12
CA THR A 345 23.78 -3.79 3.42
C THR A 345 22.52 -4.37 4.03
N LEU A 346 22.62 -5.58 4.59
CA LEU A 346 21.56 -6.16 5.42
C LEU A 346 21.77 -5.76 6.88
N GLU A 347 20.68 -5.65 7.63
CA GLU A 347 20.70 -5.24 9.05
C GLU A 347 21.44 -3.91 9.29
N HIS A 348 21.21 -2.93 8.41
CA HIS A 348 21.90 -1.65 8.45
C HIS A 348 21.53 -0.86 9.71
N PRO A 349 22.48 -0.55 10.60
CA PRO A 349 22.20 0.17 11.85
C PRO A 349 21.91 1.65 11.57
N ILE A 350 20.89 2.21 12.23
CA ILE A 350 20.52 3.61 12.06
C ILE A 350 20.97 4.43 13.28
N SER A 351 22.08 5.15 13.15
CA SER A 351 22.62 6.03 14.20
C SER A 351 21.97 7.41 14.23
N ALA A 352 21.50 7.92 13.10
CA ALA A 352 21.03 9.30 12.94
C ALA A 352 19.81 9.67 13.80
N LEU A 353 19.07 8.67 14.31
CA LEU A 353 17.86 8.86 15.10
C LEU A 353 18.12 8.96 16.62
N GLY A 354 19.39 8.89 17.07
CA GLY A 354 19.75 9.04 18.48
C GLY A 354 19.31 7.88 19.37
N GLU A 355 19.11 6.70 18.78
CA GLU A 355 18.76 5.49 19.53
C GLU A 355 19.99 5.01 20.33
N PRO A 356 19.88 4.77 21.66
CA PRO A 356 21.02 4.35 22.49
C PRO A 356 21.69 3.05 22.03
N ARG A 357 20.88 2.16 21.45
CA ARG A 357 21.33 1.02 20.66
C ARG A 357 20.70 1.20 19.29
N PRO A 358 21.48 1.52 18.24
CA PRO A 358 20.96 1.61 16.89
C PRO A 358 20.21 0.33 16.54
N THR A 359 18.93 0.46 16.24
CA THR A 359 18.17 -0.62 15.64
C THR A 359 18.42 -0.61 14.14
N SER A 360 18.28 -1.79 13.53
CA SER A 360 18.62 -1.97 12.13
C SER A 360 17.41 -1.79 11.20
N ILE A 361 17.69 -1.60 9.92
CA ILE A 361 16.76 -1.79 8.81
C ILE A 361 17.16 -3.08 8.09
N ASP A 362 16.17 -3.88 7.68
CA ASP A 362 16.41 -5.24 7.17
C ASP A 362 17.32 -5.26 5.95
N ALA A 363 17.10 -4.34 4.99
CA ALA A 363 18.03 -4.06 3.91
C ALA A 363 18.12 -2.56 3.61
N PHE A 364 19.31 -2.06 3.32
CA PHE A 364 19.54 -0.65 3.02
C PHE A 364 20.37 -0.50 1.77
N PHE A 365 19.90 0.34 0.85
CA PHE A 365 20.53 0.60 -0.43
C PHE A 365 20.97 2.06 -0.46
N LEU A 366 22.28 2.26 -0.61
CA LEU A 366 22.91 3.58 -0.59
C LEU A 366 23.57 3.84 -1.94
N GLY A 367 23.12 4.86 -2.65
CA GLY A 367 23.68 5.30 -3.93
C GLY A 367 23.20 6.72 -4.26
N PRO A 368 22.94 7.04 -5.54
CA PRO A 368 22.30 8.31 -5.94
C PRO A 368 20.97 8.59 -5.21
N THR A 369 20.26 7.53 -4.83
CA THR A 369 19.14 7.59 -3.88
C THR A 369 19.34 6.63 -2.71
N LYS A 370 18.58 6.81 -1.64
CA LYS A 370 18.54 5.93 -0.47
C LYS A 370 17.25 5.12 -0.42
N VAL A 371 17.37 3.80 -0.24
CA VAL A 371 16.20 2.93 -0.05
C VAL A 371 16.35 2.17 1.25
N ALA A 372 15.49 2.47 2.22
CA ALA A 372 15.39 1.70 3.46
C ALA A 372 14.29 0.64 3.32
N VAL A 373 14.65 -0.63 3.36
CA VAL A 373 13.72 -1.75 3.13
C VAL A 373 13.35 -2.42 4.44
N GLU A 374 12.06 -2.44 4.73
CA GLU A 374 11.46 -3.22 5.80
C GLU A 374 10.78 -4.47 5.19
N ILE A 375 11.06 -5.63 5.77
CA ILE A 375 10.63 -6.91 5.25
C ILE A 375 9.57 -7.51 6.18
N LYS A 376 8.47 -7.92 5.57
CA LYS A 376 7.38 -8.63 6.21
C LYS A 376 7.09 -9.91 5.45
N PHE A 377 6.63 -10.90 6.19
CA PHE A 377 6.33 -12.23 5.68
C PHE A 377 5.15 -12.85 6.44
N ALA A 378 5.37 -13.25 7.69
CA ALA A 378 4.38 -13.96 8.50
C ALA A 378 3.73 -13.07 9.58
N GLU A 379 4.17 -11.82 9.72
CA GLU A 379 3.69 -10.89 10.74
C GLU A 379 2.25 -10.40 10.47
N GLU A 380 1.48 -10.15 11.52
CA GLU A 380 0.12 -9.56 11.43
C GLU A 380 0.12 -8.03 11.34
N THR A 381 1.24 -7.39 11.67
CA THR A 381 1.40 -5.93 11.72
C THR A 381 2.83 -5.53 11.39
N PHE A 382 3.05 -4.25 11.08
CA PHE A 382 4.40 -3.72 10.85
C PHE A 382 5.26 -3.64 12.12
N GLY A 383 4.63 -3.39 13.27
CA GLY A 383 5.30 -3.17 14.55
C GLY A 383 4.82 -1.88 15.21
N ARG A 384 4.39 -2.01 16.46
CA ARG A 384 3.81 -0.93 17.26
C ARG A 384 4.84 -0.32 18.20
N CYS A 385 4.61 0.91 18.65
CA CYS A 385 5.43 1.48 19.71
C CYS A 385 5.31 0.60 20.96
N SER A 386 6.44 0.15 21.50
CA SER A 386 6.45 -0.78 22.63
C SER A 386 6.19 -0.12 23.98
N ARG A 387 6.22 1.23 24.05
CA ARG A 387 6.14 1.98 25.31
C ARG A 387 4.81 1.79 26.07
N PRO A 388 3.65 1.78 25.40
CA PRO A 388 2.37 1.50 26.06
C PRO A 388 2.21 0.06 26.54
N ALA A 389 3.00 -0.87 26.01
CA ALA A 389 2.98 -2.28 26.43
C ALA A 389 3.94 -2.59 27.59
N LEU A 390 4.66 -1.59 28.11
CA LEU A 390 5.52 -1.78 29.28
C LEU A 390 4.67 -2.07 30.52
N THR A 391 5.04 -3.10 31.26
CA THR A 391 4.36 -3.54 32.47
C THR A 391 5.15 -3.13 33.72
N PRO A 392 4.52 -2.95 34.91
CA PRO A 392 5.19 -2.50 36.13
C PRO A 392 6.38 -3.34 36.60
N ASP A 393 6.47 -4.62 36.22
CA ASP A 393 7.62 -5.49 36.52
C ASP A 393 8.89 -5.10 35.75
N LYS A 394 8.79 -4.29 34.69
CA LYS A 394 9.96 -3.86 33.92
C LYS A 394 10.74 -2.79 34.68
N PRO A 395 12.08 -2.94 34.82
CA PRO A 395 12.91 -1.96 35.53
C PRO A 395 12.80 -0.52 34.98
N ASN A 396 12.47 -0.38 33.70
CA ASN A 396 12.29 0.91 33.05
C ASN A 396 10.84 1.42 33.01
N TYR A 397 9.86 0.73 33.63
CA TYR A 397 8.44 1.10 33.55
C TYR A 397 8.17 2.54 34.00
N THR A 398 8.64 2.92 35.19
CA THR A 398 8.40 4.27 35.75
C THR A 398 8.92 5.37 34.83
N ARG A 399 10.05 5.12 34.15
CA ARG A 399 10.71 6.06 33.25
C ARG A 399 10.10 6.07 31.84
N ASP A 400 9.84 4.89 31.26
CA ASP A 400 9.62 4.74 29.82
C ASP A 400 8.15 4.51 29.41
N HIS A 401 7.30 4.05 30.33
CA HIS A 401 5.89 3.78 30.00
C HIS A 401 5.13 5.09 29.75
N CYS A 402 4.35 5.09 28.66
CA CYS A 402 3.33 6.08 28.35
C CYS A 402 1.98 5.38 28.17
N ASP A 403 0.88 6.08 28.38
CA ASP A 403 -0.49 5.53 28.27
C ASP A 403 -1.00 5.34 26.82
N GLY A 404 -0.13 5.50 25.82
CA GLY A 404 -0.52 5.45 24.41
C GLY A 404 -0.96 6.79 23.81
N THR A 405 -1.01 7.88 24.59
CA THR A 405 -1.19 9.25 24.08
C THR A 405 0.16 9.94 23.83
N PHE A 406 0.19 10.92 22.93
CA PHE A 406 1.31 11.85 22.81
C PHE A 406 0.92 13.13 23.56
N ALA A 407 1.25 13.17 24.85
CA ALA A 407 0.98 14.28 25.75
C ALA A 407 2.06 14.30 26.82
N VAL A 408 2.24 15.43 27.53
CA VAL A 408 3.14 15.46 28.68
C VAL A 408 2.54 14.57 29.77
N GLN A 409 3.28 13.56 30.23
CA GLN A 409 2.82 12.67 31.30
C GLN A 409 3.96 12.35 32.26
N ARG A 410 3.60 12.02 33.51
CA ARG A 410 4.52 11.49 34.53
C ARG A 410 5.72 12.40 34.82
N GLY A 411 5.49 13.72 34.81
CA GLY A 411 6.50 14.74 35.14
C GLY A 411 7.61 14.93 34.09
N ARG A 412 7.46 14.35 32.89
CA ARG A 412 8.37 14.56 31.76
C ARG A 412 8.26 15.98 31.21
N THR A 413 9.29 16.42 30.49
CA THR A 413 9.23 17.69 29.73
C THR A 413 8.76 17.45 28.29
N ALA A 414 9.13 16.31 27.71
CA ALA A 414 8.67 15.90 26.39
C ALA A 414 7.36 15.12 26.43
N ARG A 415 6.54 15.26 25.39
CA ARG A 415 5.30 14.49 25.19
C ARG A 415 5.56 12.99 24.95
N CYS A 416 6.62 12.64 24.22
CA CYS A 416 7.00 11.25 23.95
C CYS A 416 8.08 10.76 24.93
N SER A 417 7.95 9.53 25.45
CA SER A 417 8.94 8.96 26.37
C SER A 417 10.25 8.63 25.66
N LEU A 418 10.22 8.41 24.35
CA LEU A 418 11.43 8.21 23.54
C LEU A 418 12.19 9.53 23.36
N SER A 419 11.47 10.63 23.13
CA SER A 419 12.07 11.97 23.03
C SER A 419 12.70 12.42 24.35
N GLU A 420 12.08 12.13 25.49
CA GLU A 420 12.68 12.37 26.82
C GLU A 420 14.05 11.66 26.98
N ARG A 421 14.27 10.56 26.27
CA ARG A 421 15.53 9.81 26.25
C ARG A 421 16.54 10.31 25.21
N GLY A 422 16.24 11.40 24.52
CA GLY A 422 17.07 11.92 23.43
C GLY A 422 16.85 11.26 22.08
N ILE A 423 15.86 10.38 21.93
CA ILE A 423 15.56 9.75 20.63
C ILE A 423 14.85 10.76 19.73
N GLY A 424 15.41 10.97 18.55
CA GLY A 424 15.14 12.10 17.66
C GLY A 424 13.91 11.99 16.77
N TYR A 425 13.03 10.99 16.91
CA TYR A 425 11.91 10.82 15.95
C TYR A 425 11.07 12.08 15.78
N TRP A 426 10.63 12.70 16.88
CA TRP A 426 9.78 13.89 16.86
C TRP A 426 10.50 15.17 16.42
N ARG A 427 11.84 15.15 16.28
CA ARG A 427 12.60 16.23 15.60
C ARG A 427 12.33 16.24 14.10
N PHE A 428 12.11 15.07 13.50
CA PHE A 428 11.98 14.90 12.05
C PHE A 428 10.54 14.69 11.59
N ILE A 429 9.72 14.03 12.40
CA ILE A 429 8.31 13.72 12.10
C ILE A 429 7.54 14.93 11.54
N PRO A 430 7.55 16.13 12.14
CA PRO A 430 6.72 17.25 11.64
C PRO A 430 7.10 17.76 10.23
N ARG A 431 8.33 17.45 9.78
CA ARG A 431 8.84 17.85 8.46
C ARG A 431 8.45 16.85 7.37
N ILE A 432 8.13 15.61 7.73
CA ILE A 432 7.81 14.51 6.80
C ILE A 432 6.34 14.11 6.90
N PHE A 433 5.74 14.26 8.08
CA PHE A 433 4.36 13.95 8.39
C PHE A 433 3.57 15.21 8.77
N VAL A 434 2.24 15.14 8.67
CA VAL A 434 1.33 16.23 9.02
C VAL A 434 1.16 16.42 10.53
N TRP A 435 1.74 15.56 11.36
CA TRP A 435 1.60 15.61 12.81
C TRP A 435 2.43 16.72 13.45
N SER A 436 1.77 17.61 14.18
CA SER A 436 2.42 18.68 14.94
C SER A 436 3.09 18.14 16.22
N PRO A 437 4.33 18.55 16.57
CA PRO A 437 4.98 18.16 17.82
C PRO A 437 4.45 18.97 19.03
N ASP A 438 3.75 20.08 18.76
CA ASP A 438 3.26 21.03 19.76
C ASP A 438 1.82 20.76 20.19
N GLN A 439 1.17 19.78 19.56
CA GLN A 439 -0.20 19.36 19.85
C GLN A 439 -0.19 18.01 20.58
N ASP A 440 -1.18 17.85 21.47
CA ASP A 440 -1.44 16.56 22.08
C ASP A 440 -2.19 15.67 21.07
N HIS A 441 -1.77 14.41 20.94
CA HIS A 441 -2.45 13.44 20.08
C HIS A 441 -3.04 12.30 20.90
N ARG A 442 -4.33 12.03 20.70
CA ARG A 442 -5.08 10.99 21.41
C ARG A 442 -5.92 10.18 20.39
N PRO A 443 -5.45 9.00 19.93
CA PRO A 443 -4.23 8.29 20.35
C PRO A 443 -2.92 8.88 19.79
N CYS A 444 -1.77 8.43 20.30
CA CYS A 444 -0.45 8.74 19.73
C CYS A 444 -0.32 8.17 18.30
N PRO A 445 0.10 8.96 17.29
CA PRO A 445 0.21 8.47 15.91
C PRO A 445 1.29 7.39 15.74
N LEU A 446 2.35 7.42 16.55
CA LEU A 446 3.38 6.37 16.58
C LEU A 446 2.91 5.09 17.29
N GLY A 447 1.77 5.11 17.99
CA GLY A 447 1.28 3.94 18.71
C GLY A 447 1.14 2.74 17.79
N LEU A 448 0.39 2.91 16.70
CA LEU A 448 0.15 1.85 15.71
C LEU A 448 1.22 1.78 14.62
N ASN A 449 1.78 2.91 14.19
CA ASN A 449 2.54 3.01 12.94
C ASN A 449 4.06 3.12 13.14
N TYR A 450 4.55 2.81 14.34
CA TYR A 450 5.95 3.03 14.74
C TYR A 450 6.97 2.54 13.72
N GLN A 451 6.90 1.29 13.30
CA GLN A 451 7.92 0.70 12.44
C GLN A 451 7.95 1.35 11.05
N LEU A 452 6.78 1.64 10.47
CA LEU A 452 6.67 2.32 9.18
C LEU A 452 7.27 3.73 9.26
N VAL A 453 6.88 4.51 10.28
CA VAL A 453 7.42 5.85 10.48
C VAL A 453 8.94 5.80 10.67
N ARG A 454 9.44 4.89 11.50
CA ARG A 454 10.87 4.71 11.71
C ARG A 454 11.61 4.38 10.42
N THR A 455 11.06 3.51 9.57
CA THR A 455 11.67 3.13 8.29
C THR A 455 11.74 4.32 7.33
N VAL A 456 10.69 5.14 7.27
CA VAL A 456 10.71 6.40 6.49
C VAL A 456 11.79 7.34 7.02
N LEU A 457 11.87 7.53 8.34
CA LEU A 457 12.93 8.36 8.94
C LEU A 457 14.32 7.80 8.65
N ALA A 458 14.51 6.49 8.69
CA ALA A 458 15.77 5.83 8.36
C ALA A 458 16.21 6.07 6.91
N ALA A 459 15.28 6.14 5.96
CA ALA A 459 15.57 6.51 4.58
C ALA A 459 15.93 8.00 4.43
N CYS A 460 15.18 8.86 5.12
CA CYS A 460 15.19 10.31 4.87
C CYS A 460 16.21 11.08 5.71
N VAL A 461 16.68 10.56 6.84
CA VAL A 461 17.58 11.28 7.75
C VAL A 461 19.02 10.83 7.50
N GLY A 462 19.86 11.74 7.01
CA GLY A 462 21.30 11.51 6.84
C GLY A 462 22.02 11.37 8.18
N ASP A 463 23.25 10.82 8.15
CA ASP A 463 24.06 10.61 9.36
C ASP A 463 24.39 11.91 10.12
N ASP A 464 24.42 13.04 9.41
CA ASP A 464 24.60 14.38 9.97
C ASP A 464 23.28 15.00 10.49
N GLY A 465 22.17 14.28 10.38
CA GLY A 465 20.83 14.73 10.75
C GLY A 465 20.16 15.65 9.72
N THR A 466 20.68 15.75 8.49
CA THR A 466 20.00 16.43 7.39
C THR A 466 18.83 15.60 6.85
N LEU A 467 17.87 16.25 6.19
CA LEU A 467 16.73 15.56 5.56
C LEU A 467 16.90 15.51 4.05
N GLU A 468 16.76 14.32 3.48
CA GLU A 468 16.95 14.01 2.05
C GLU A 468 15.65 13.49 1.42
N ILE A 469 14.62 14.32 1.32
CA ILE A 469 13.27 13.90 0.90
C ILE A 469 13.18 13.56 -0.60
N GLU A 470 13.94 14.24 -1.46
CA GLU A 470 13.81 14.08 -2.91
C GLU A 470 14.46 12.79 -3.44
N ASN A 471 15.50 12.31 -2.75
CA ASN A 471 16.32 11.18 -3.19
C ASN A 471 16.28 10.01 -2.20
N SER A 472 15.17 9.85 -1.46
CA SER A 472 15.01 8.71 -0.56
C SER A 472 13.59 8.18 -0.52
N HIS A 473 13.45 6.91 -0.19
CA HIS A 473 12.17 6.32 0.20
C HIS A 473 12.37 5.08 1.08
N ALA A 474 11.37 4.80 1.90
CA ALA A 474 11.18 3.51 2.52
C ALA A 474 10.46 2.57 1.54
N LEU A 475 10.86 1.31 1.51
CA LEU A 475 10.20 0.24 0.78
C LEU A 475 9.79 -0.85 1.76
N VAL A 476 8.52 -1.24 1.71
CA VAL A 476 8.03 -2.45 2.37
C VAL A 476 7.98 -3.57 1.36
N ILE A 477 8.52 -4.73 1.73
CA ILE A 477 8.30 -5.98 1.00
C ILE A 477 7.45 -6.89 1.86
N TYR A 478 6.34 -7.38 1.32
CA TYR A 478 5.39 -8.18 2.08
C TYR A 478 4.88 -9.39 1.30
N ASP A 479 4.27 -10.35 2.00
CA ASP A 479 3.63 -11.49 1.35
C ASP A 479 2.19 -11.15 0.94
N ALA A 480 1.90 -11.12 -0.37
CA ALA A 480 0.56 -10.81 -0.88
C ALA A 480 -0.51 -11.84 -0.48
N ARG A 481 -0.13 -13.01 0.04
CA ARG A 481 -1.06 -14.04 0.54
C ARG A 481 -1.46 -13.79 1.99
N ASN A 482 -0.71 -12.98 2.72
CA ASN A 482 -0.95 -12.72 4.14
C ASN A 482 -2.17 -11.78 4.30
N PRO A 483 -3.27 -12.25 4.92
CA PRO A 483 -4.50 -11.48 5.03
C PRO A 483 -4.36 -10.21 5.88
N ALA A 484 -3.31 -10.08 6.69
CA ALA A 484 -3.02 -8.83 7.40
C ALA A 484 -2.72 -7.67 6.44
N PHE A 485 -2.21 -7.97 5.24
CA PHE A 485 -1.88 -6.99 4.21
C PHE A 485 -2.97 -6.86 3.14
N HIS A 486 -4.04 -7.66 3.23
CA HIS A 486 -5.21 -7.50 2.39
C HIS A 486 -6.01 -6.29 2.85
N THR A 487 -6.90 -5.81 1.98
CA THR A 487 -7.85 -4.75 2.32
C THR A 487 -8.56 -5.03 3.64
N GLY A 488 -8.45 -4.10 4.58
CA GLY A 488 -9.05 -4.22 5.91
C GLY A 488 -8.26 -5.12 6.86
N GLY A 489 -7.10 -5.65 6.48
CA GLY A 489 -6.18 -6.28 7.41
C GLY A 489 -5.47 -5.27 8.32
N ASP A 490 -4.99 -5.71 9.47
CA ASP A 490 -4.32 -4.83 10.46
C ASP A 490 -3.08 -4.11 9.89
N ALA A 491 -2.29 -4.79 9.05
CA ALA A 491 -1.14 -4.18 8.40
C ALA A 491 -1.57 -3.20 7.30
N ASP A 492 -2.59 -3.51 6.50
CA ASP A 492 -3.15 -2.58 5.50
C ASP A 492 -3.72 -1.31 6.16
N ALA A 493 -4.35 -1.43 7.33
CA ALA A 493 -4.82 -0.29 8.11
C ALA A 493 -3.65 0.61 8.60
N GLN A 494 -2.58 -0.01 9.13
CA GLN A 494 -1.35 0.72 9.53
C GLN A 494 -0.68 1.41 8.34
N TRP A 495 -0.66 0.71 7.20
CA TRP A 495 -0.13 1.22 5.94
C TRP A 495 -0.82 2.52 5.52
N TRP A 496 -2.14 2.49 5.36
CA TRP A 496 -2.90 3.67 4.93
C TRP A 496 -2.90 4.80 5.95
N ALA A 497 -2.93 4.48 7.24
CA ALA A 497 -2.79 5.49 8.29
C ALA A 497 -1.43 6.22 8.19
N THR A 498 -0.37 5.51 7.79
CA THR A 498 0.96 6.12 7.60
C THR A 498 1.04 6.90 6.29
N VAL A 499 0.61 6.31 5.17
CA VAL A 499 0.62 6.96 3.85
C VAL A 499 -0.12 8.28 3.86
N ARG A 500 -1.32 8.32 4.47
CA ARG A 500 -2.14 9.53 4.55
C ARG A 500 -1.54 10.61 5.46
N ALA A 501 -0.72 10.21 6.42
CA ALA A 501 -0.06 11.14 7.31
C ALA A 501 1.22 11.73 6.70
N LEU A 502 1.76 11.15 5.62
CA LEU A 502 2.93 11.69 4.92
C LEU A 502 2.57 12.97 4.16
N ARG A 503 3.45 13.96 4.25
CA ARG A 503 3.43 15.14 3.37
C ARG A 503 3.82 14.77 1.94
N TYR A 504 4.62 13.72 1.79
CA TYR A 504 5.10 13.18 0.51
C TYR A 504 4.85 11.67 0.48
N PRO A 505 3.66 11.21 0.08
CA PRO A 505 3.29 9.79 0.13
C PRO A 505 4.27 8.86 -0.60
N ARG A 506 4.91 9.33 -1.69
CA ARG A 506 5.97 8.62 -2.43
C ARG A 506 7.20 8.18 -1.61
N LEU A 507 7.37 8.72 -0.39
CA LEU A 507 8.44 8.36 0.54
C LEU A 507 8.26 6.99 1.17
N LEU A 508 7.06 6.41 1.09
CA LEU A 508 6.79 5.06 1.58
C LEU A 508 6.20 4.29 0.41
N ARG A 509 6.85 3.20 0.01
CA ARG A 509 6.49 2.34 -1.13
C ARG A 509 6.30 0.90 -0.67
N ARG A 510 5.49 0.12 -1.35
CA ARG A 510 5.44 -1.33 -1.12
C ARG A 510 5.42 -2.14 -2.40
N VAL A 511 5.96 -3.33 -2.28
CA VAL A 511 5.92 -4.37 -3.31
C VAL A 511 5.72 -5.71 -2.64
N SER A 512 5.02 -6.63 -3.30
CA SER A 512 4.90 -7.98 -2.79
C SER A 512 6.11 -8.86 -3.14
N TRP A 513 6.37 -9.88 -2.33
CA TRP A 513 7.32 -10.93 -2.67
C TRP A 513 6.98 -11.63 -3.98
N GLN A 514 5.69 -11.77 -4.31
CA GLN A 514 5.20 -12.37 -5.54
C GLN A 514 5.56 -11.51 -6.76
N SER A 515 5.38 -10.19 -6.67
CA SER A 515 5.78 -9.25 -7.71
C SER A 515 7.30 -9.25 -7.92
N LEU A 516 8.07 -9.28 -6.82
CA LEU A 516 9.52 -9.39 -6.90
C LEU A 516 9.95 -10.73 -7.52
N ALA A 517 9.37 -11.86 -7.10
CA ALA A 517 9.67 -13.16 -7.69
C ALA A 517 9.32 -13.20 -9.19
N ALA A 518 8.16 -12.68 -9.60
CA ALA A 518 7.77 -12.58 -11.00
C ALA A 518 8.73 -11.73 -11.84
N HIS A 519 9.25 -10.65 -11.26
CA HIS A 519 10.26 -9.83 -11.91
C HIS A 519 11.60 -10.57 -12.03
N LEU A 520 12.06 -11.22 -10.97
CA LEU A 520 13.32 -11.99 -10.98
C LEU A 520 13.30 -13.20 -11.91
N GLN A 521 12.12 -13.77 -12.20
CA GLN A 521 11.96 -14.87 -13.16
C GLN A 521 12.36 -14.51 -14.59
N GLN A 522 12.48 -13.21 -14.91
CA GLN A 522 12.95 -12.74 -16.22
C GLN A 522 14.45 -12.96 -16.45
N PHE A 523 15.18 -13.35 -15.40
CA PHE A 523 16.62 -13.57 -15.39
C PHE A 523 16.93 -15.06 -15.21
N ASP A 524 17.33 -15.75 -16.29
CA ASP A 524 17.51 -17.20 -16.29
C ASP A 524 18.49 -17.70 -15.23
N GLU A 525 19.57 -16.95 -15.00
CA GLU A 525 20.58 -17.21 -13.99
C GLU A 525 20.08 -17.08 -12.54
N LEU A 526 18.91 -16.47 -12.33
CA LEU A 526 18.25 -16.35 -11.02
C LEU A 526 17.10 -17.35 -10.84
N ARG A 527 16.85 -18.23 -11.81
CA ARG A 527 15.77 -19.22 -11.76
C ARG A 527 15.82 -20.10 -10.51
N TRP A 528 17.02 -20.53 -10.11
CA TRP A 528 17.23 -21.32 -8.89
C TRP A 528 16.70 -20.61 -7.63
N LEU A 529 16.81 -19.27 -7.58
CA LEU A 529 16.36 -18.47 -6.44
C LEU A 529 14.84 -18.39 -6.43
N THR A 530 14.22 -18.11 -7.58
CA THR A 530 12.75 -18.04 -7.68
C THR A 530 12.10 -19.40 -7.44
N GLU A 531 12.67 -20.48 -7.97
CA GLU A 531 12.20 -21.86 -7.72
C GLU A 531 12.40 -22.26 -6.25
N GLY A 532 13.54 -21.92 -5.65
CA GLY A 532 13.79 -22.16 -4.23
C GLY A 532 12.83 -21.39 -3.32
N VAL A 533 12.54 -20.13 -3.67
CA VAL A 533 11.59 -19.28 -2.94
C VAL A 533 10.17 -19.84 -3.06
N GLU A 534 9.76 -20.30 -4.24
CA GLU A 534 8.48 -20.96 -4.47
C GLU A 534 8.38 -22.30 -3.71
N ALA A 535 9.39 -23.16 -3.83
CA ALA A 535 9.40 -24.47 -3.19
C ALA A 535 9.33 -24.34 -1.66
N LYS A 536 10.12 -23.44 -1.08
CA LYS A 536 10.20 -23.27 0.37
C LYS A 536 9.07 -22.44 0.95
N TYR A 537 8.76 -21.30 0.35
CA TYR A 537 7.83 -20.31 0.92
C TYR A 537 6.49 -20.25 0.18
N GLY A 538 6.40 -20.80 -1.04
CA GLY A 538 5.19 -20.77 -1.87
C GLY A 538 4.92 -19.43 -2.51
N ILE A 539 5.95 -18.58 -2.56
CA ILE A 539 5.92 -17.29 -3.24
C ILE A 539 6.20 -17.59 -4.71
N SER A 540 5.16 -17.58 -5.53
CA SER A 540 5.23 -17.77 -6.98
C SER A 540 4.75 -16.50 -7.71
N SER A 541 5.07 -16.40 -9.00
CA SER A 541 4.61 -15.31 -9.87
C SER A 541 3.13 -15.40 -10.24
N GLU A 542 2.58 -16.62 -10.27
CA GLU A 542 1.16 -16.85 -10.45
C GLU A 542 0.43 -16.63 -9.12
N MET A 543 -0.24 -15.48 -8.96
CA MET A 543 -1.28 -15.35 -7.94
C MET A 543 -2.47 -16.25 -8.33
N ARG A 544 -2.41 -17.51 -7.91
CA ARG A 544 -3.58 -18.39 -7.90
C ARG A 544 -4.46 -17.95 -6.73
N PHE A 545 -5.36 -17.00 -6.99
CA PHE A 545 -6.47 -16.76 -6.07
C PHE A 545 -7.32 -18.03 -6.02
N PRO A 546 -7.57 -18.61 -4.83
CA PRO A 546 -8.53 -19.70 -4.70
C PRO A 546 -9.95 -19.26 -5.06
#